data_AF-A0A2V8UVV8-F1
#
_entry.id   AF-A0A2V8UVV8-F1
#
_cell.length_a   1.000
_cell.length_b   1.000
_cell.length_c   1.000
_cell.angle_alpha   90.00
_cell.angle_beta   90.00
_cell.angle_gamma   90.00
#
_symmetry.space_group_name_H-M   'P 1'
#
loop_
_entity.id
_entity.type
_entity.pdbx_description
1 polymer ?
#
loop_
_entity_poly.entity_id
_entity_poly.type
_entity_poly.pdbx_seq_one_letter_code
_entity_poly.pdbx_strand_id
1 'polypeptide(L)'
;MANDQGNEKQHAHELIEQLPPHQLSAVVGLLEAIIDPVSRKLAAAPIDDEPETEEERRAVEQSKEWLRQHGGKGIPHEEVLQDFGLTTEDFHRMARGKKD
;
A
#
# COMPACT_ATOMS: atom_id res chain seq x y z
N MET A 1 -23.42 -15.61 -22.38
CA MET A 1 -22.55 -14.79 -21.52
C MET A 1 -21.05 -14.92 -21.86
N ALA A 2 -20.54 -16.09 -22.29
CA ALA A 2 -19.12 -16.23 -22.69
C ALA A 2 -18.73 -15.52 -24.02
N ASN A 3 -19.68 -15.28 -24.92
CA ASN A 3 -19.43 -14.62 -26.22
C ASN A 3 -19.26 -13.09 -26.11
N ASP A 4 -19.69 -12.51 -25.00
CA ASP A 4 -19.72 -11.05 -24.78
C ASP A 4 -18.35 -10.53 -24.34
N GLN A 5 -17.69 -11.25 -23.42
CA GLN A 5 -16.32 -10.93 -22.98
C GLN A 5 -15.27 -11.06 -24.10
N GLY A 6 -15.49 -11.97 -25.05
CA GLY A 6 -14.65 -12.10 -26.24
C GLY A 6 -14.77 -10.88 -27.17
N ASN A 7 -15.97 -10.30 -27.23
CA ASN A 7 -16.25 -9.08 -28.01
C ASN A 7 -15.68 -7.84 -27.31
N GLU A 8 -15.85 -7.71 -25.99
CA GLU A 8 -15.30 -6.60 -25.20
C GLU A 8 -13.77 -6.52 -25.27
N LYS A 9 -13.07 -7.66 -25.17
CA LYS A 9 -11.61 -7.69 -25.31
C LYS A 9 -11.15 -7.30 -26.70
N GLN A 10 -11.81 -7.83 -27.73
CA GLN A 10 -11.48 -7.51 -29.13
C GLN A 10 -11.69 -6.02 -29.40
N HIS A 11 -12.79 -5.46 -28.91
CA HIS A 11 -13.08 -4.04 -29.02
C HIS A 11 -12.04 -3.16 -28.30
N ALA A 12 -11.60 -3.56 -27.10
CA ALA A 12 -10.55 -2.85 -26.37
C ALA A 12 -9.22 -2.84 -27.15
N HIS A 13 -8.85 -3.96 -27.78
CA HIS A 13 -7.66 -4.01 -28.64
C HIS A 13 -7.77 -3.06 -29.83
N GLU A 14 -8.92 -3.02 -30.52
CA GLU A 14 -9.15 -2.10 -31.64
C GLU A 14 -9.06 -0.63 -31.24
N LEU A 15 -9.52 -0.28 -30.03
CA LEU A 15 -9.39 1.08 -29.50
C LEU A 15 -7.93 1.42 -29.19
N ILE A 16 -7.17 0.49 -28.62
CA ILE A 16 -5.74 0.68 -28.32
C ILE A 16 -4.92 0.95 -29.59
N GLU A 17 -5.19 0.21 -30.68
CA GLU A 17 -4.50 0.38 -31.97
C GLU A 17 -4.75 1.75 -32.63
N GLN A 18 -5.85 2.42 -32.26
CA GLN A 18 -6.20 3.74 -32.81
C GLN A 18 -5.60 4.91 -32.00
N LEU A 19 -4.97 4.64 -30.85
CA LEU A 19 -4.45 5.69 -29.99
C LEU A 19 -3.14 6.29 -30.53
N PRO A 20 -2.95 7.62 -30.46
CA PRO A 20 -1.66 8.22 -30.74
C PRO A 20 -0.64 7.83 -29.65
N PRO A 21 0.68 7.74 -29.97
CA PRO A 21 1.69 7.19 -29.06
C PRO A 21 1.75 7.84 -27.67
N HIS A 22 1.42 9.14 -27.58
CA HIS A 22 1.43 9.88 -26.33
C HIS A 22 0.27 9.51 -25.38
N GLN A 23 -0.84 8.96 -25.89
CA GLN A 23 -1.99 8.50 -25.09
C GLN A 23 -1.84 7.03 -24.68
N LEU A 24 -1.10 6.24 -25.46
CA LEU A 24 -0.89 4.82 -25.19
C LEU A 24 -0.24 4.59 -23.82
N SER A 25 0.75 5.42 -23.45
CA SER A 25 1.41 5.32 -22.14
C SER A 25 0.44 5.52 -20.96
N ALA A 26 -0.53 6.43 -21.09
CA ALA A 26 -1.53 6.65 -20.05
C ALA A 26 -2.49 5.47 -19.93
N VAL A 27 -2.90 4.88 -21.06
CA VAL A 27 -3.80 3.72 -21.08
C VAL A 27 -3.12 2.47 -20.53
N VAL A 28 -1.84 2.24 -20.83
CA VAL A 28 -1.06 1.14 -20.22
C VAL A 28 -1.03 1.29 -18.70
N GLY A 29 -0.70 2.47 -18.18
CA GLY A 29 -0.69 2.72 -16.73
C GLY A 29 -2.06 2.51 -16.07
N LEU A 30 -3.15 2.88 -16.77
CA LEU A 30 -4.51 2.60 -16.30
C LEU A 30 -4.81 1.10 -16.25
N LEU A 31 -4.45 0.34 -17.30
CA LEU A 31 -4.65 -1.11 -17.34
C LEU A 31 -3.85 -1.82 -16.25
N GLU A 32 -2.61 -1.42 -16.02
CA GLU A 32 -1.78 -1.91 -14.91
C GLU A 32 -2.45 -1.67 -13.56
N ALA A 33 -2.97 -0.47 -13.33
CA ALA A 33 -3.67 -0.12 -12.09
C ALA A 33 -4.97 -0.91 -11.88
N ILE A 34 -5.69 -1.29 -12.95
CA ILE A 34 -6.92 -2.11 -12.87
C ILE A 34 -6.59 -3.57 -12.57
N ILE A 35 -5.49 -4.10 -13.12
CA ILE A 35 -5.09 -5.50 -12.98
C ILE A 35 -4.47 -5.74 -11.60
N ASP A 36 -3.63 -4.82 -11.11
CA ASP A 36 -3.00 -4.96 -9.80
C ASP A 36 -4.02 -4.76 -8.67
N PRO A 37 -4.27 -5.76 -7.81
CA PRO A 37 -5.32 -5.69 -6.80
C PRO A 37 -5.07 -4.62 -5.73
N VAL A 38 -3.82 -4.24 -5.47
CA VAL A 38 -3.47 -3.14 -4.56
C VAL A 38 -3.78 -1.80 -5.23
N SER A 39 -3.26 -1.58 -6.43
CA SER A 39 -3.49 -0.35 -7.20
C SER A 39 -4.96 -0.12 -7.47
N ARG A 40 -5.72 -1.17 -7.78
CA ARG A 40 -7.18 -1.09 -7.95
C ARG A 40 -7.90 -0.65 -6.68
N LYS A 41 -7.47 -1.14 -5.52
CA LYS A 41 -8.05 -0.73 -4.23
C LYS A 41 -7.69 0.71 -3.90
N LEU A 42 -6.45 1.13 -4.17
CA LEU A 42 -6.01 2.50 -3.95
C LEU A 42 -6.75 3.48 -4.87
N ALA A 43 -6.93 3.14 -6.15
CA ALA A 43 -7.66 3.98 -7.10
C ALA A 43 -9.16 4.10 -6.78
N ALA A 44 -9.74 3.08 -6.16
CA ALA A 44 -11.14 3.09 -5.71
C ALA A 44 -11.32 3.66 -4.30
N ALA A 45 -10.23 3.92 -3.56
CA ALA A 45 -10.32 4.49 -2.23
C ALA A 45 -10.84 5.93 -2.32
N PRO A 46 -11.78 6.33 -1.45
CA PRO A 46 -12.13 7.75 -1.34
C PRO A 46 -10.91 8.54 -0.91
N ILE A 47 -10.86 9.82 -1.31
CA ILE A 47 -9.84 10.73 -0.82
C ILE A 47 -10.07 10.91 0.68
N ASP A 48 -8.99 10.83 1.45
CA ASP A 48 -9.00 11.13 2.89
C ASP A 48 -8.99 12.64 3.09
N ASP A 49 -10.18 13.24 3.05
CA ASP A 49 -10.43 14.67 3.24
C ASP A 49 -10.82 15.00 4.70
N GLU A 50 -10.69 14.05 5.63
CA GLU A 50 -11.03 14.26 7.03
C GLU A 50 -10.02 15.23 7.67
N PRO A 51 -10.47 16.26 8.41
CA PRO A 51 -9.56 17.18 9.07
C PRO A 51 -8.83 16.46 10.21
N GLU A 52 -7.51 16.59 10.24
CA GLU A 52 -6.70 16.13 11.37
C GLU A 52 -7.22 16.75 12.68
N THR A 53 -7.56 15.89 13.63
CA THR A 53 -8.00 16.30 14.96
C THR A 53 -6.84 16.88 15.76
N GLU A 54 -7.14 17.68 16.78
CA GLU A 54 -6.09 18.24 17.65
C GLU A 54 -5.35 17.16 18.47
N GLU A 55 -6.00 16.03 18.73
CA GLU A 55 -5.34 14.89 19.37
C GLU A 55 -4.29 14.26 18.45
N GLU A 56 -4.66 13.98 17.19
CA GLU A 56 -3.75 13.43 16.19
C GLU A 56 -2.57 14.36 15.93
N ARG A 57 -2.83 15.65 15.76
CA ARG A 57 -1.79 16.68 15.59
C ARG A 57 -0.80 16.64 16.74
N ARG A 58 -1.29 16.60 17.99
CA ARG A 58 -0.43 16.51 19.18
C ARG A 58 0.32 15.20 19.27
N ALA A 59 -0.26 14.08 18.84
CA ALA A 59 0.41 12.78 18.82
C ALA A 59 1.57 12.78 17.81
N VAL A 60 1.37 13.36 16.61
CA VAL A 60 2.41 13.53 15.60
C VAL A 60 3.54 14.42 16.10
N GLU A 61 3.21 15.56 16.73
CA GLU A 61 4.24 16.45 17.29
C GLU A 61 5.04 15.79 18.42
N GLN A 62 4.37 15.03 19.31
CA GLN A 62 5.06 14.24 20.33
C GLN A 62 5.99 13.18 19.72
N SER A 63 5.55 12.49 18.67
CA SER A 63 6.38 11.51 17.96
C SER A 63 7.63 12.16 17.35
N LYS A 64 7.46 13.32 16.68
CA LYS A 64 8.57 14.10 16.12
C LYS A 64 9.55 14.58 17.19
N GLU A 65 9.03 15.08 18.31
CA GLU A 65 9.85 15.52 19.43
C GLU A 65 10.64 14.37 20.04
N TRP A 66 9.99 13.23 20.29
CA TRP A 66 10.67 12.02 20.75
C TRP A 66 11.80 11.64 19.79
N LEU A 67 11.54 11.61 18.48
CA LEU A 67 12.54 11.22 17.48
C LEU A 67 13.74 12.19 17.48
N ARG A 68 13.49 13.50 17.63
CA ARG A 68 14.54 14.52 17.75
C ARG A 68 15.40 14.30 19.00
N GLN A 69 14.77 14.00 20.14
CA GLN A 69 15.47 13.71 21.39
C GLN A 69 16.33 12.43 21.30
N HIS A 70 15.94 11.49 20.44
CA HIS A 70 16.65 10.22 20.21
C HIS A 70 17.56 10.25 18.97
N GLY A 71 18.02 11.44 18.57
CA GLY A 71 19.01 11.62 17.52
C GLY A 71 18.52 11.23 16.12
N GLY A 72 17.21 11.32 15.87
CA GLY A 72 16.59 10.97 14.60
C GLY A 72 16.39 9.47 14.40
N LYS A 73 16.68 8.63 15.40
CA LYS A 73 16.60 7.17 15.29
C LYS A 73 15.33 6.65 15.96
N GLY A 74 14.63 5.76 15.25
CA GLY A 74 13.49 5.05 15.81
C GLY A 74 13.89 4.08 16.93
N ILE A 75 12.89 3.48 17.57
CA ILE A 75 13.08 2.45 18.59
C ILE A 75 13.70 1.21 17.92
N PRO A 76 14.82 0.67 18.43
CA PRO A 76 15.41 -0.58 17.93
C PRO A 76 14.41 -1.74 18.00
N HIS A 77 14.46 -2.64 17.02
CA HIS A 77 13.55 -3.79 16.98
C HIS A 77 13.64 -4.64 18.25
N GLU A 78 14.85 -4.83 18.78
CA GLU A 78 15.12 -5.60 19.99
C GLU A 78 14.49 -4.96 21.24
N GLU A 79 14.42 -3.63 21.29
CA GLU A 79 13.78 -2.89 22.39
C GLU A 79 12.26 -3.06 22.33
N VAL A 80 11.67 -2.95 21.14
CA VAL A 80 10.24 -3.24 20.93
C VAL A 80 9.91 -4.67 21.38
N LEU A 81 10.74 -5.66 21.05
CA LEU A 81 10.50 -7.05 21.49
C LEU A 81 10.56 -7.19 23.02
N GLN A 82 11.47 -6.48 23.68
CA GLN A 82 11.59 -6.50 25.14
C GLN A 82 10.34 -5.94 25.83
N ASP A 83 9.69 -4.91 25.27
CA ASP A 83 8.43 -4.37 25.80
C ASP A 83 7.30 -5.42 25.83
N PHE A 84 7.35 -6.39 24.90
CA PHE A 84 6.42 -7.53 24.87
C PHE A 84 6.94 -8.77 25.63
N GLY A 85 8.07 -8.66 26.33
CA GLY A 85 8.70 -9.77 27.04
C GLY A 85 9.30 -10.85 26.13
N LEU A 86 9.66 -10.48 24.90
CA LEU A 86 10.18 -11.38 23.88
C LEU A 86 11.65 -11.10 23.58
N THR A 87 12.34 -12.16 23.13
CA THR A 87 13.63 -12.04 22.45
C THR A 87 13.46 -12.16 20.93
N THR A 88 14.49 -11.75 20.18
CA THR A 88 14.56 -11.99 18.73
C THR A 88 14.42 -13.48 18.40
N GLU A 89 14.96 -14.37 19.24
CA GLU A 89 14.83 -15.82 19.06
C GLU A 89 13.38 -16.29 19.24
N ASP A 90 12.68 -15.79 20.26
CA ASP A 90 11.27 -16.12 20.49
C ASP A 90 10.41 -15.69 19.30
N PHE A 91 10.64 -14.47 18.79
CA PHE A 91 9.94 -13.96 17.61
C PHE A 91 10.17 -14.85 16.38
N HIS A 92 11.42 -15.26 16.12
CA HIS A 92 11.74 -16.20 15.04
C HIS A 92 11.16 -17.60 15.25
N ARG A 93 11.06 -18.07 16.49
CA ARG A 93 10.41 -19.35 16.81
C ARG A 93 8.91 -19.29 16.49
N MET A 94 8.23 -18.20 16.86
CA MET A 94 6.82 -17.97 16.55
C MET A 94 6.54 -17.93 15.04
N ALA A 95 7.39 -17.23 14.27
CA ALA A 95 7.26 -17.15 12.81
C ALA A 95 7.39 -18.52 12.11
N ARG A 96 8.18 -19.43 12.68
CA ARG A 96 8.38 -20.80 12.16
C ARG A 96 7.26 -21.77 12.57
N GLY A 97 6.49 -21.46 13.61
CA GLY A 97 5.47 -22.34 14.21
C GLY A 97 4.13 -22.40 13.48
N LYS A 98 3.96 -21.77 12.32
CA LYS A 98 2.77 -21.92 11.46
C LYS A 98 3.11 -22.77 10.23
N LYS A 99 3.34 -24.06 10.45
CA LYS A 99 3.32 -25.09 9.41
C LYS A 99 2.80 -26.38 10.03
N ASP A 100 1.50 -26.40 10.29
CA ASP A 100 0.68 -27.60 10.42
C ASP A 100 -0.71 -27.27 9.87
#